data_AF-A0A949LL94-F1
#
_entry.id   AF-A0A949LL94-F1
#
_cell.length_a   1.000
_cell.length_b   1.000
_cell.length_c   1.000
_cell.angle_alpha   90.00
_cell.angle_beta   90.00
_cell.angle_gamma   90.00
#
_symmetry.space_group_name_H-M   'P 1'
#
loop_
_entity.id
_entity.type
_entity.pdbx_description
1 polymer ?
#
loop_
_entity_poly.entity_id
_entity_poly.type
_entity_poly.pdbx_seq_one_letter_code
_entity_poly.pdbx_strand_id
1 'polypeptide(L)'
;MVAIVSLAGYLPQIVALIKAKSPHDNISLQSWYTWVFTYCISLGYGLFHLHDTLFIVNTAFGLTAILAVIGLVSYNRYYRFKHLPAAAE
;
A
#
# COMPACT_ATOMS: atom_id res chain seq x y z
N MET A 1 8.81 -4.78 17.86
CA MET A 1 7.88 -3.62 17.96
C MET A 1 7.60 -2.97 16.60
N VAL A 2 8.61 -2.65 15.78
CA VAL A 2 8.42 -1.98 14.47
C VAL A 2 7.46 -2.73 13.52
N ALA A 3 7.61 -4.06 13.38
CA ALA A 3 6.77 -4.87 12.48
C ALA A 3 5.27 -4.82 12.81
N ILE A 4 4.91 -4.79 14.10
CA ILE A 4 3.51 -4.74 14.58
C ILE A 4 2.91 -3.36 14.29
N VAL A 5 3.70 -2.28 14.44
CA VAL A 5 3.26 -0.91 14.13
C VAL A 5 3.07 -0.73 12.62
N SER A 6 3.94 -1.32 11.78
CA SER A 6 3.80 -1.31 10.33
C SER A 6 2.55 -2.07 9.87
N LEU A 7 2.27 -3.24 10.47
CA LEU A 7 1.03 -4.00 10.23
C LEU A 7 -0.23 -3.21 10.60
N ALA A 8 -0.23 -2.55 11.77
CA ALA A 8 -1.34 -1.73 12.24
C ALA A 8 -1.59 -0.49 11.36
N GLY A 9 -0.55 0.01 10.67
CA GLY A 9 -0.67 1.16 9.78
C GLY A 9 -1.41 0.85 8.47
N TYR A 10 -1.12 -0.29 7.83
CA TYR A 10 -1.69 -0.62 6.51
C TYR A 10 -3.07 -1.31 6.60
N LEU A 11 -3.33 -2.06 7.67
CA LEU A 11 -4.54 -2.85 7.81
C LEU A 11 -5.84 -2.02 7.75
N PRO A 12 -5.97 -0.88 8.48
CA PRO A 12 -7.17 -0.06 8.41
C PRO A 12 -7.42 0.48 7.00
N GLN A 13 -6.36 0.87 6.29
CA GLN A 13 -6.45 1.39 4.93
C GLN A 13 -6.92 0.30 3.94
N ILE A 14 -6.36 -0.91 4.05
CA ILE A 14 -6.77 -2.05 3.22
C ILE A 14 -8.23 -2.40 3.49
N VAL A 15 -8.65 -2.48 4.76
CA VAL A 15 -10.04 -2.77 5.13
C VAL A 15 -10.99 -1.69 4.63
N ALA A 16 -10.62 -0.41 4.75
CA ALA A 16 -11.40 0.70 4.23
C ALA A 16 -11.57 0.61 2.70
N LEU A 17 -10.51 0.28 1.96
CA LEU A 17 -10.57 0.12 0.51
C LEU A 17 -11.41 -1.09 0.07
N ILE A 18 -11.34 -2.21 0.80
CA ILE A 18 -12.18 -3.38 0.50
C ILE A 18 -13.65 -3.05 0.77
N LYS A 19 -13.96 -2.42 1.91
CA LYS A 19 -15.33 -2.08 2.34
C LYS A 19 -15.88 -0.78 1.73
N ALA A 20 -15.10 -0.09 0.90
CA ALA A 20 -15.51 1.13 0.22
C ALA A 20 -16.83 0.92 -0.53
N LYS A 21 -17.75 1.87 -0.39
CA LYS A 21 -19.05 1.90 -1.09
C LYS A 21 -19.12 2.98 -2.17
N SER A 22 -18.15 3.89 -2.19
CA SER A 22 -18.06 5.01 -3.14
C SER A 22 -16.62 5.17 -3.63
N PRO A 23 -16.42 5.82 -4.80
CA PRO A 23 -15.08 6.17 -5.25
C PRO A 23 -14.37 7.07 -4.24
N HIS A 24 -13.09 6.77 -3.99
CA HIS A 24 -12.21 7.54 -3.09
C HIS A 24 -11.08 8.16 -3.91
N ASP A 25 -11.26 9.39 -4.37
CA ASP A 25 -10.24 10.11 -5.17
C ASP A 25 -9.18 10.79 -4.31
N ASN A 26 -9.42 10.94 -3.01
CA ASN A 26 -8.51 11.63 -2.09
C ASN A 26 -7.23 10.87 -1.74
N ILE A 27 -7.03 9.64 -2.22
CA ILE A 27 -5.82 8.85 -1.95
C ILE A 27 -4.75 9.13 -3.04
N SER A 28 -3.66 9.80 -2.69
CA SER A 28 -2.58 10.07 -3.65
C SER A 28 -1.80 8.80 -4.00
N LEU A 29 -1.94 8.30 -5.23
CA LEU A 29 -1.14 7.18 -5.75
C LEU A 29 0.36 7.52 -5.81
N GLN A 30 0.70 8.79 -6.03
CA GLN A 30 2.08 9.25 -6.07
C GLN A 30 2.79 8.99 -4.73
N SER A 31 2.13 9.26 -3.60
CA SER A 31 2.69 8.99 -2.28
C SER A 31 2.97 7.50 -2.08
N TRP A 32 2.06 6.64 -2.53
CA TRP A 32 2.25 5.18 -2.43
C TRP A 32 3.39 4.69 -3.32
N TYR A 33 3.57 5.23 -4.53
CA TYR A 33 4.73 4.91 -5.38
C TYR A 33 6.06 5.34 -4.75
N THR A 34 6.11 6.50 -4.10
CA THR A 34 7.29 6.92 -3.33
C THR A 34 7.62 5.90 -2.25
N TRP A 35 6.61 5.37 -1.54
CA TRP A 35 6.84 4.33 -0.54
C TRP A 35 7.30 3.01 -1.15
N VAL A 36 6.76 2.59 -2.30
CA VAL A 36 7.30 1.42 -3.02
C VAL A 36 8.80 1.59 -3.27
N PHE A 37 9.22 2.74 -3.80
CA PHE A 37 10.62 3.01 -4.08
C PHE A 37 11.50 2.96 -2.82
N THR A 38 11.06 3.57 -1.72
CA THR A 38 11.75 3.51 -0.43
C THR A 38 11.91 2.08 0.09
N TYR A 39 10.85 1.26 -0.02
CA TYR A 39 10.89 -0.13 0.42
C TYR A 39 11.74 -1.01 -0.50
N CYS A 40 11.78 -0.74 -1.81
CA CYS A 40 12.69 -1.41 -2.74
C CYS A 40 14.17 -1.13 -2.40
N ILE A 41 14.52 0.14 -2.13
CA ILE A 41 15.87 0.51 -1.70
C ILE A 41 16.21 -0.17 -0.37
N SER A 42 15.30 -0.09 0.60
CA SER A 42 15.48 -0.71 1.92
C SER A 42 15.68 -2.22 1.79
N LEU A 43 14.89 -2.90 0.94
CA LEU A 43 15.01 -4.34 0.74
C LEU A 43 16.34 -4.70 0.09
N GLY A 44 16.77 -3.93 -0.93
CA GLY A 44 18.08 -4.09 -1.54
C GLY A 44 19.22 -3.91 -0.54
N TYR A 45 19.17 -2.87 0.29
CA TYR A 45 20.12 -2.64 1.37
C TYR A 45 20.15 -3.81 2.37
N GLY A 46 18.97 -4.30 2.75
CA GLY A 46 18.82 -5.47 3.61
C GLY A 46 19.51 -6.72 3.03
N LEU A 47 19.24 -7.01 1.75
CA LEU A 47 19.74 -8.20 1.07
C LEU A 47 21.24 -8.17 0.76
N PHE A 48 21.78 -7.03 0.33
CA PHE A 48 23.13 -6.94 -0.20
C PHE A 48 24.17 -6.38 0.78
N HIS A 49 23.75 -5.70 1.85
CA HIS A 49 24.69 -5.05 2.77
C HIS A 49 24.46 -5.45 4.23
N LEU A 50 23.21 -5.35 4.72
CA LEU A 50 22.92 -5.55 6.14
C LEU A 50 22.90 -7.04 6.52
N HIS A 51 22.40 -7.91 5.64
CA HIS A 51 22.19 -9.35 5.87
C HIS A 51 21.35 -9.69 7.12
N ASP A 52 20.53 -8.75 7.61
CA ASP A 52 19.59 -8.96 8.70
C ASP A 52 18.27 -9.55 8.16
N THR A 53 18.06 -10.83 8.40
CA THR A 53 16.87 -11.58 7.96
C THR A 53 15.56 -10.98 8.49
N LEU A 54 15.53 -10.49 9.74
CA LEU A 54 14.31 -9.92 10.31
C LEU A 54 13.96 -8.60 9.63
N PHE A 55 14.97 -7.78 9.35
CA PHE A 55 14.79 -6.53 8.60
C PHE A 55 14.32 -6.80 7.16
N ILE A 56 14.92 -7.78 6.48
CA ILE A 56 14.54 -8.19 5.12
C ILE A 56 13.07 -8.63 5.08
N VAL A 57 12.66 -9.55 5.97
CA VAL A 57 11.29 -10.07 6.03
C VAL A 57 10.30 -8.95 6.34
N ASN A 58 10.62 -8.08 7.30
CA ASN A 58 9.77 -6.94 7.65
C ASN A 58 9.60 -5.96 6.48
N THR A 59 10.68 -5.67 5.76
CA THR A 59 10.66 -4.76 4.62
C THR A 59 9.90 -5.37 3.44
N ALA A 60 10.11 -6.66 3.15
CA ALA A 60 9.36 -7.38 2.12
C ALA A 60 7.85 -7.43 2.43
N PHE A 61 7.50 -7.65 3.69
CA PHE A 61 6.11 -7.61 4.14
C PHE A 61 5.48 -6.22 3.94
N GLY A 62 6.18 -5.15 4.36
CA GLY A 62 5.72 -3.77 4.15
C GLY A 62 5.54 -3.42 2.67
N LEU A 63 6.49 -3.85 1.81
CA LEU A 63 6.38 -3.69 0.37
C LEU A 63 5.13 -4.38 -0.19
N THR A 64 4.85 -5.60 0.26
CA THR A 64 3.66 -6.36 -0.16
C THR A 64 2.37 -5.66 0.24
N ALA A 65 2.29 -5.13 1.46
CA ALA A 65 1.13 -4.39 1.94
C ALA A 65 0.88 -3.11 1.13
N ILE A 66 1.95 -2.36 0.80
CA ILE A 66 1.87 -1.16 -0.05
C ILE A 66 1.36 -1.53 -1.45
N LEU A 67 1.88 -2.59 -2.05
CA LEU A 67 1.43 -3.07 -3.37
C LEU A 67 -0.05 -3.46 -3.34
N ALA A 68 -0.51 -4.12 -2.27
CA ALA A 68 -1.93 -4.43 -2.09
C ALA A 68 -2.79 -3.16 -2.02
N VAL A 69 -2.34 -2.12 -1.32
CA VAL A 69 -3.05 -0.83 -1.27
C VAL A 69 -3.10 -0.18 -2.66
N ILE A 70 -1.99 -0.09 -3.38
CA ILE A 70 -1.95 0.48 -4.75
C ILE A 70 -2.90 -0.29 -5.67
N GLY A 71 -2.88 -1.62 -5.61
CA GLY A 71 -3.76 -2.49 -6.36
C GLY A 71 -5.23 -2.23 -6.05
N LEU A 72 -5.61 -2.16 -4.78
CA LEU A 72 -6.98 -1.89 -4.34
C LEU A 72 -7.45 -0.48 -4.71
N VAL A 73 -6.61 0.54 -4.56
CA VAL A 73 -6.94 1.91 -4.97
C VAL A 73 -7.17 1.96 -6.48
N SER A 74 -6.26 1.37 -7.25
CA SER A 74 -6.36 1.36 -8.72
C SER A 74 -7.56 0.56 -9.19
N TYR A 75 -7.83 -0.60 -8.59
CA TYR A 75 -9.01 -1.41 -8.88
C TYR A 75 -10.31 -0.68 -8.55
N ASN A 76 -10.39 -0.05 -7.38
CA ASN A 76 -11.57 0.70 -6.98
C ASN A 76 -11.84 1.88 -7.92
N ARG A 77 -10.80 2.63 -8.32
CA ARG A 77 -10.91 3.78 -9.23
C ARG A 77 -11.28 3.39 -10.66
N TYR A 78 -10.56 2.44 -11.23
CA TYR A 78 -10.65 2.18 -12.67
C TYR A 78 -11.62 1.05 -13.04
N TYR A 79 -11.97 0.17 -12.12
CA TYR A 79 -12.82 -1.00 -12.41
C TYR A 79 -14.09 -1.02 -11.57
N ARG A 80 -13.99 -1.00 -10.23
CA ARG A 80 -15.14 -1.20 -9.33
C ARG A 80 -16.17 -0.09 -9.42
N PHE A 81 -15.74 1.17 -9.44
CA PHE A 81 -16.63 2.34 -9.43
C PHE A 81 -16.74 3.05 -10.78
N LYS A 82 -16.13 2.51 -11.84
CA LYS A 82 -16.15 3.09 -13.21
C LYS A 82 -17.56 3.32 -13.76
N HIS A 83 -18.51 2.47 -13.37
CA HIS A 83 -19.88 2.50 -13.88
C HIS A 83 -20.84 3.36 -13.05
N LEU A 84 -20.40 3.88 -11.90
CA LEU A 84 -21.20 4.83 -11.14
C LEU A 84 -21.05 6.20 -11.80
N PRO A 85 -22.15 6.94 -12.04
CA PRO A 85 -22.02 8.34 -12.44
C PRO A 85 -21.15 9.04 -11.40
N ALA A 86 -20.18 9.83 -11.86
CA ALA A 86 -19.46 10.74 -10.98
C ALA A 86 -20.51 11.48 -10.16
N ALA A 87 -20.51 11.29 -8.84
CA ALA A 87 -21.48 11.93 -7.98
C ALA A 87 -21.38 13.43 -8.27
N ALA A 88 -22.48 14.01 -8.76
CA ALA A 88 -22.54 15.43 -9.09
C ALA A 88 -22.14 16.21 -7.84
N GLU A 89 -21.04 16.95 -7.95
CA GLU A 89 -20.56 17.91 -6.96
C GLU A 89 -21.55 19.07 -6.81
#